data_AF-A0AAP6RF06-F1
#
_entry.id   AF-A0AAP6RF06-F1
#
_cell.length_a   1.000
_cell.length_b   1.000
_cell.length_c   1.000
_cell.angle_alpha   90.00
_cell.angle_beta   90.00
_cell.angle_gamma   90.00
#
_symmetry.space_group_name_H-M   'P 1'
#
loop_
_entity.id
_entity.type
_entity.pdbx_description
1 polymer ?
#
loop_
_entity_poly.entity_id
_entity_poly.type
_entity_poly.pdbx_seq_one_letter_code
_entity_poly.pdbx_strand_id
1 'polypeptide(L)'
;MQGIYLAIASICKKRQTERKIYMLLQIDKFNKKELEGKEAAKLLVDYIGGVSGTSCDSDSVKVFNNSNPIVITFGKEQTTAINLPYYEDFKIVAVWLLNDEGKTLRKLI
;
A
#
# COMPACT_ATOMS: atom_id res chain seq x y z
N MET A 1 -48.81 15.08 3.93
CA MET A 1 -47.44 15.14 4.50
C MET A 1 -46.58 13.95 4.06
N GLN A 2 -46.40 13.71 2.75
CA GLN A 2 -45.60 12.58 2.23
C GLN A 2 -44.46 13.01 1.29
N GLY A 3 -44.43 14.27 0.82
CA GLY A 3 -43.45 14.73 -0.17
C GLY A 3 -42.08 15.14 0.36
N ILE A 4 -41.97 15.52 1.65
CA ILE A 4 -40.72 16.07 2.20
C ILE A 4 -39.73 14.96 2.59
N TYR A 5 -40.22 13.80 3.04
CA TYR A 5 -39.37 12.67 3.42
C TYR A 5 -38.62 12.04 2.24
N LEU A 6 -39.20 12.04 1.04
CA LEU A 6 -38.56 11.50 -0.16
C LEU A 6 -37.38 12.37 -0.65
N ALA A 7 -37.47 13.70 -0.50
CA ALA A 7 -36.41 14.61 -0.93
C ALA A 7 -35.16 14.49 -0.05
N ILE A 8 -35.31 14.31 1.26
CA ILE A 8 -34.17 14.19 2.19
C ILE A 8 -33.44 12.85 1.97
N ALA A 9 -34.18 11.76 1.71
CA ALA A 9 -33.58 10.46 1.36
C ALA A 9 -32.77 10.53 0.05
N SER A 10 -33.26 11.27 -0.96
CA SER A 10 -32.53 11.47 -2.22
C SER A 10 -31.31 12.40 -2.10
N ILE A 11 -31.34 13.39 -1.21
CA ILE A 11 -30.18 14.28 -0.96
C ILE A 11 -29.09 13.55 -0.17
N CYS A 12 -29.45 12.68 0.79
CA CYS A 12 -28.51 11.80 1.47
C CYS A 12 -27.87 10.77 0.52
N LYS A 13 -28.63 10.22 -0.44
CA LYS A 13 -28.08 9.31 -1.46
C LYS A 13 -27.14 9.99 -2.46
N LYS A 14 -27.33 11.28 -2.77
CA LYS A 14 -26.46 12.02 -3.71
C LYS A 14 -25.16 12.55 -3.11
N ARG A 15 -24.97 12.49 -1.78
CA ARG A 15 -23.70 12.83 -1.11
C ARG A 15 -22.83 11.63 -0.75
N GLN A 16 -23.23 10.41 -1.13
CA GLN A 16 -22.27 9.35 -1.41
C GLN A 16 -21.80 9.52 -2.86
N THR A 17 -21.10 10.62 -3.14
CA THR A 17 -19.97 10.45 -4.06
C THR A 17 -19.08 9.50 -3.30
N GLU A 18 -19.07 8.22 -3.69
CA GLU A 18 -18.16 7.21 -3.18
C GLU A 18 -16.76 7.82 -3.23
N ARG A 19 -16.30 8.40 -2.11
CA ARG A 19 -14.88 8.61 -1.93
C ARG A 19 -14.36 7.20 -1.90
N LYS A 20 -13.84 6.72 -3.03
CA LYS A 20 -12.97 5.55 -3.04
C LYS A 20 -11.85 5.94 -2.08
N ILE A 21 -11.94 5.45 -0.85
CA ILE A 21 -10.92 5.65 0.15
C ILE A 21 -9.75 4.82 -0.36
N TYR A 22 -8.79 5.51 -0.93
CA TYR A 22 -7.57 4.90 -1.42
C TYR A 22 -6.60 4.82 -0.26
N MET A 23 -6.22 3.61 0.09
CA MET A 23 -5.17 3.37 1.06
C MET A 23 -3.80 3.72 0.46
N LEU A 24 -2.83 3.87 1.33
CA LEU A 24 -1.43 4.14 1.00
C LEU A 24 -0.60 2.91 1.37
N LEU A 25 0.32 2.51 0.50
CA LEU A 25 1.34 1.52 0.79
C LEU A 25 2.63 2.25 1.15
N GLN A 26 3.22 1.93 2.29
CA GLN A 26 4.58 2.35 2.64
C GLN A 26 5.53 1.17 2.49
N ILE A 27 6.64 1.37 1.79
CA ILE A 27 7.69 0.36 1.60
C ILE A 27 8.98 0.88 2.21
N ASP A 28 9.42 0.21 3.27
CA ASP A 28 10.68 0.49 3.94
C ASP A 28 11.77 -0.40 3.32
N LYS A 29 12.87 0.21 2.89
CA LYS A 29 13.93 -0.49 2.14
C LYS A 29 15.32 0.07 2.44
N PHE A 30 16.34 -0.76 2.25
CA PHE A 30 17.75 -0.36 2.29
C PHE A 30 18.40 -0.61 0.93
N ASN A 31 19.40 0.19 0.57
CA ASN A 31 20.26 -0.11 -0.56
C ASN A 31 21.15 -1.32 -0.21
N LYS A 32 21.17 -2.35 -1.07
CA LYS A 32 21.97 -3.56 -0.84
C LYS A 32 23.47 -3.26 -0.74
N LYS A 33 23.98 -2.34 -1.56
CA LYS A 33 25.40 -1.94 -1.56
C LYS A 33 25.80 -1.28 -0.24
N GLU A 34 24.91 -0.50 0.36
CA GLU A 34 25.15 0.14 1.65
C GLU A 34 25.13 -0.88 2.80
N LEU A 35 24.33 -1.94 2.70
CA LEU A 35 24.32 -3.03 3.69
C LEU A 35 25.59 -3.89 3.65
N GLU A 36 26.22 -4.01 2.48
CA GLU A 36 27.49 -4.73 2.30
C GLU A 36 28.70 -3.89 2.70
N GLY A 37 28.60 -2.56 2.57
CA GLY A 37 29.57 -1.61 3.09
C GLY A 37 29.52 -1.56 4.62
N LYS A 38 30.66 -1.36 5.29
CA LYS A 38 30.73 -1.16 6.76
C LYS A 38 30.14 0.19 7.22
N GLU A 39 29.41 0.88 6.36
CA GLU A 39 28.76 2.16 6.67
C GLU A 39 27.32 1.92 7.15
N ALA A 40 26.78 2.86 7.92
CA ALA A 40 25.40 2.76 8.37
C ALA A 40 24.44 2.91 7.18
N ALA A 41 23.81 1.81 6.77
CA ALA A 41 22.84 1.82 5.69
C ALA A 41 21.66 2.75 6.02
N LYS A 42 21.27 3.60 5.05
CA LYS A 42 20.18 4.56 5.24
C LYS A 42 18.83 3.89 4.97
N LEU A 43 17.89 4.07 5.91
CA LEU A 43 16.49 3.66 5.69
C LEU A 43 15.84 4.57 4.65
N LEU A 44 15.36 3.98 3.57
CA LEU A 44 14.58 4.64 2.54
C LEU A 44 13.13 4.21 2.64
N VAL A 45 12.22 5.16 2.40
CA VAL A 45 10.79 4.94 2.53
C VAL A 45 10.09 5.45 1.28
N ASP A 46 9.41 4.55 0.58
CA ASP A 46 8.58 4.89 -0.57
C ASP A 46 7.10 4.80 -0.21
N TYR A 47 6.28 5.67 -0.81
CA TYR A 47 4.82 5.66 -0.65
C TYR A 47 4.13 5.46 -1.99
N ILE A 48 3.16 4.55 -2.03
CA ILE A 48 2.34 4.26 -3.21
C ILE A 48 0.87 4.47 -2.85
N GLY A 49 0.24 5.45 -3.48
CA GLY A 49 -1.19 5.71 -3.33
C GLY A 49 -2.07 4.83 -4.21
N GLY A 50 -3.38 4.90 -3.99
CA GLY A 50 -4.34 4.23 -4.85
C GLY A 50 -4.57 2.75 -4.52
N VAL A 51 -4.17 2.30 -3.32
CA VAL A 51 -4.37 0.92 -2.88
C VAL A 51 -5.85 0.69 -2.61
N SER A 52 -6.45 -0.25 -3.32
CA SER A 52 -7.85 -0.66 -3.17
C SER A 52 -8.00 -1.91 -2.30
N GLY A 53 -6.93 -2.67 -2.12
CA GLY A 53 -6.95 -3.86 -1.28
C GLY A 53 -5.62 -4.59 -1.23
N THR A 54 -5.57 -5.61 -0.40
CA THR A 54 -4.36 -6.40 -0.15
C THR A 54 -4.73 -7.85 0.17
N SER A 55 -4.09 -8.81 -0.50
CA SER A 55 -4.18 -10.25 -0.18
C SER A 55 -2.83 -10.73 0.34
N CYS A 56 -2.83 -11.58 1.36
CA CYS A 56 -1.61 -12.15 1.93
C CYS A 56 -1.68 -13.68 1.81
N ASP A 57 -0.64 -14.25 1.22
CA ASP A 57 -0.38 -15.69 1.13
C ASP A 57 0.83 -16.01 2.03
N SER A 58 1.23 -17.29 2.16
CA SER A 58 2.38 -17.71 3.01
C SER A 58 3.69 -17.03 2.64
N ASP A 59 3.88 -16.77 1.34
CA ASP A 59 5.16 -16.33 0.79
C ASP A 59 5.02 -15.00 0.03
N SER A 60 3.86 -14.36 0.04
CA SER A 60 3.68 -13.09 -0.69
C SER A 60 2.53 -12.23 -0.20
N VAL A 61 2.62 -10.93 -0.45
CA VAL A 61 1.53 -9.96 -0.34
C VAL A 61 1.25 -9.39 -1.72
N LYS A 62 0.01 -9.53 -2.17
CA LYS A 62 -0.52 -8.87 -3.37
C LYS A 62 -1.21 -7.59 -2.95
N VAL A 63 -0.80 -6.46 -3.50
CA VAL A 63 -1.40 -5.13 -3.28
C VAL A 63 -2.12 -4.73 -4.57
N PHE A 64 -3.43 -4.55 -4.47
CA PHE A 64 -4.26 -4.12 -5.59
C PHE A 64 -4.28 -2.59 -5.65
N ASN A 65 -3.94 -2.04 -6.82
CA ASN A 65 -4.16 -0.63 -7.13
C ASN A 65 -4.88 -0.52 -8.49
N ASN A 66 -5.39 0.66 -8.84
CA ASN A 66 -6.20 0.84 -10.07
C ASN A 66 -5.40 0.74 -11.37
N SER A 67 -4.06 0.73 -11.32
CA SER A 67 -3.19 0.78 -12.50
C SER A 67 -2.62 -0.59 -12.82
N ASN A 68 -1.99 -1.25 -11.84
CA ASN A 68 -1.47 -2.61 -11.92
C ASN A 68 -1.27 -3.18 -10.50
N PRO A 69 -1.69 -4.42 -10.22
CA PRO A 69 -1.41 -5.05 -8.94
C PRO A 69 0.11 -5.20 -8.73
N ILE A 70 0.56 -4.77 -7.56
CA ILE A 70 1.94 -4.95 -7.09
C ILE A 70 1.97 -6.26 -6.32
N VAL A 71 2.94 -7.12 -6.59
CA VAL A 71 3.12 -8.37 -5.84
C VAL A 71 4.46 -8.31 -5.15
N ILE A 72 4.46 -8.44 -3.83
CA ILE A 72 5.69 -8.48 -3.01
C ILE A 72 5.84 -9.89 -2.49
N THR A 73 6.94 -10.56 -2.82
CA THR A 73 7.21 -11.96 -2.43
C THR A 73 8.31 -12.00 -1.39
N PHE A 74 8.14 -12.85 -0.37
CA PHE A 74 9.07 -13.04 0.74
C PHE A 74 9.82 -14.36 0.54
N GLY A 75 11.13 -14.27 0.38
CA GLY A 75 12.01 -15.43 0.41
C GLY A 75 12.86 -15.44 1.68
N LYS A 76 13.40 -16.60 2.04
CA LYS A 76 14.33 -16.76 3.18
C LYS A 76 15.52 -15.79 3.13
N GLU A 77 15.97 -15.42 1.93
CA GLU A 77 17.15 -14.57 1.74
C GLU A 77 16.81 -13.16 1.25
N GLN A 78 15.67 -12.97 0.59
CA GLN A 78 15.31 -11.70 -0.03
C GLN A 78 13.80 -11.50 -0.16
N THR A 79 13.37 -10.26 0.04
CA THR A 79 12.02 -9.79 -0.32
C THR A 79 12.13 -9.04 -1.64
N THR A 80 11.33 -9.43 -2.63
CA THR A 80 11.30 -8.82 -3.96
C THR A 80 9.92 -8.23 -4.26
N ALA A 81 9.88 -7.15 -5.04
CA ALA A 81 8.65 -6.59 -5.55
C ALA A 81 8.56 -6.76 -7.07
N ILE A 82 7.51 -7.42 -7.53
CA ILE A 82 7.16 -7.61 -8.93
C ILE A 82 6.28 -6.42 -9.36
N ASN A 83 6.51 -5.92 -10.58
CA ASN A 83 5.86 -4.73 -11.15
C ASN A 83 6.23 -3.40 -10.48
N LEU A 84 7.33 -3.37 -9.71
CA LEU A 84 8.01 -2.15 -9.29
C LEU A 84 9.41 -2.13 -9.89
N PRO A 85 9.62 -1.47 -11.05
CA PRO A 85 10.95 -1.38 -11.64
C PRO A 85 11.91 -0.67 -10.67
N TYR A 86 13.21 -1.00 -10.75
CA TYR A 86 14.27 -0.42 -9.93
C TYR A 86 14.31 -0.83 -8.45
N TYR A 87 13.58 -1.88 -8.05
CA TYR A 87 13.65 -2.45 -6.70
C TYR A 87 14.74 -3.53 -6.54
N GLU A 88 15.44 -3.89 -7.61
CA GLU A 88 16.43 -4.97 -7.63
C GLU A 88 17.65 -4.69 -6.73
N ASP A 89 18.07 -3.43 -6.64
CA ASP A 89 19.18 -2.99 -5.80
C ASP A 89 18.78 -2.74 -4.33
N PHE A 90 17.50 -2.91 -4.00
CA PHE A 90 16.98 -2.65 -2.66
C PHE A 90 16.58 -3.94 -1.94
N LYS A 91 16.82 -3.96 -0.63
CA LYS A 91 16.25 -4.96 0.27
C LYS A 91 15.06 -4.35 0.99
N ILE A 92 13.86 -4.83 0.68
CA ILE A 92 12.63 -4.47 1.40
C ILE A 92 12.69 -5.10 2.79
N VAL A 93 12.45 -4.30 3.83
CA VAL A 93 12.50 -4.74 5.24
C VAL A 93 11.16 -4.71 5.94
N ALA A 94 10.29 -3.80 5.55
CA ALA A 94 8.94 -3.74 6.07
C ALA A 94 8.01 -3.12 5.02
N VAL A 95 6.76 -3.55 5.03
CA VAL A 95 5.72 -2.93 4.23
C VAL A 95 4.51 -2.70 5.11
N TRP A 96 3.95 -1.49 5.01
CA TRP A 96 2.82 -1.05 5.81
C TRP A 96 1.67 -0.63 4.92
N LEU A 97 0.46 -0.97 5.34
CA LEU A 97 -0.75 -0.41 4.79
C LEU A 97 -1.20 0.72 5.70
N LEU A 98 -1.39 1.90 5.11
CA LEU A 98 -1.84 3.11 5.76
C LEU A 98 -3.22 3.50 5.21
N ASN A 99 -4.01 4.23 6.00
CA ASN A 99 -5.22 4.88 5.51
C ASN A 99 -4.87 6.11 4.64
N ASP A 100 -5.90 6.78 4.12
CA ASP A 100 -5.78 8.02 3.33
C ASP A 100 -5.26 9.23 4.15
N GLU A 101 -5.23 9.13 5.48
CA GLU A 101 -4.64 10.12 6.39
C GLU A 101 -3.17 9.80 6.75
N GLY A 102 -2.59 8.72 6.22
CA GLY A 102 -1.23 8.27 6.53
C GLY A 102 -1.08 7.53 7.87
N LYS A 103 -2.19 7.19 8.54
CA LYS A 103 -2.17 6.36 9.76
C LYS A 103 -2.00 4.89 9.42
N THR A 104 -1.15 4.22 10.18
CA THR A 104 -0.91 2.78 10.03
C THR A 104 -2.16 1.97 10.33
N LEU A 105 -2.60 1.19 9.36
CA LEU A 105 -3.67 0.20 9.50
C LEU A 105 -3.10 -1.15 9.89
N ARG A 106 -2.08 -1.62 9.15
CA ARG A 106 -1.46 -2.94 9.40
C ARG A 106 -0.07 -3.07 8.80
N LYS A 107 0.77 -3.90 9.42
CA LYS A 107 2.03 -4.39 8.86
C LYS A 107 1.75 -5.57 7.91
N LEU A 108 2.34 -5.56 6.73
CA LEU A 108 2.19 -6.61 5.71
C LEU A 108 3.40 -7.56 5.67
N ILE A 109 4.60 -7.05 6.02
CA ILE A 109 5.89 -7.75 6.06
C ILE A 109 6.62 -7.25 7.29
#